data_AF-A0A358M8D6-F1
#
_entry.id   AF-A0A358M8D6-F1
#
_cell.length_a   1.000
_cell.length_b   1.000
_cell.length_c   1.000
_cell.angle_alpha   90.00
_cell.angle_beta   90.00
_cell.angle_gamma   90.00
#
_symmetry.space_group_name_H-M   'P 1'
#
loop_
_entity.id
_entity.type
_entity.pdbx_description
1 polymer ?
#
loop_
_entity_poly.entity_id
_entity_poly.type
_entity_poly.pdbx_seq_one_letter_code
_entity_poly.pdbx_strand_id
1 'polypeptide(L)' 'MDYPKLKVKDEDEAVIVLKELYRTYGYRPFKMRKFEEYDLYVENKNFLVSDDIITFSDFNGKLMALK' A
#
# COMPACT_ATOMS: atom_id res chain seq x y z
N MET A 1 -28.23 15.30 17.78
CA MET A 1 -27.71 13.95 17.52
C MET A 1 -26.30 14.13 17.01
N ASP A 2 -25.34 13.96 17.92
CA ASP A 2 -23.93 14.26 17.72
C ASP A 2 -23.23 12.99 17.24
N TYR A 3 -22.69 13.01 16.02
CA TYR A 3 -21.90 11.91 15.48
C TYR A 3 -20.42 12.17 15.82
N PRO A 4 -19.70 11.22 16.42
CA PRO A 4 -18.30 11.43 16.75
C PRO A 4 -17.52 11.67 15.45
N LYS A 5 -16.92 12.87 15.33
CA LYS A 5 -15.95 13.18 14.28
C LYS A 5 -14.80 12.18 14.39
N LEU A 6 -14.81 11.18 13.52
CA LEU A 6 -13.63 10.38 13.22
C LEU A 6 -12.50 11.35 12.87
N LYS A 7 -11.46 11.36 13.70
CA LYS A 7 -10.27 12.19 13.54
C LYS A 7 -9.55 11.71 12.28
N VAL A 8 -9.87 12.33 11.14
CA VAL A 8 -9.15 12.12 9.88
C VAL A 8 -7.74 12.62 10.15
N LYS A 9 -6.79 11.69 10.20
CA LYS A 9 -5.37 11.97 10.27
C LYS A 9 -5.06 12.83 9.04
N ASP A 10 -4.62 14.06 9.25
CA ASP A 10 -4.45 15.07 8.19
C ASP A 10 -3.83 14.43 6.94
N GLU A 11 -4.64 14.25 5.89
CA GLU A 11 -4.09 13.85 4.60
C GLU A 11 -3.41 15.09 4.05
N ASP A 12 -2.11 15.01 3.76
CA ASP A 12 -1.36 16.11 3.16
C ASP A 12 -2.12 16.67 1.94
N GLU A 13 -2.20 17.99 1.81
CA GLU A 13 -2.97 18.68 0.76
C GLU A 13 -2.63 18.14 -0.65
N ALA A 14 -1.36 17.82 -0.88
CA ALA A 14 -0.88 17.21 -2.12
C ALA A 14 -1.55 15.84 -2.42
N VAL A 15 -1.81 15.03 -1.41
CA VAL A 15 -2.46 13.72 -1.57
C VAL A 15 -3.92 13.89 -1.97
N ILE A 16 -4.61 14.89 -1.43
CA ILE A 16 -6.01 15.19 -1.78
C ILE A 16 -6.09 15.61 -3.24
N VAL A 17 -5.25 16.59 -3.64
CA VAL A 17 -5.21 17.09 -5.03
C VAL A 17 -4.92 15.96 -6.02
N LEU A 18 -3.94 15.09 -5.71
CA LEU A 18 -3.62 13.96 -6.58
C LEU A 18 -4.79 12.97 -6.69
N LYS A 19 -5.44 12.62 -5.57
CA LYS A 19 -6.60 11.71 -5.60
C LYS A 19 -7.73 12.26 -6.47
N GLU A 20 -7.99 13.56 -6.43
CA GLU A 20 -9.00 14.20 -7.27
C GLU A 20 -8.61 14.19 -8.74
N LEU A 21 -7.36 14.54 -9.07
CA LEU A 21 -6.84 14.48 -10.43
C LEU A 21 -6.99 13.07 -11.02
N TYR A 22 -6.58 12.03 -10.31
CA TYR A 22 -6.71 10.66 -10.82
C TYR A 22 -8.18 10.26 -11.04
N ARG A 23 -9.10 10.73 -10.20
CA ARG A 23 -10.54 10.46 -10.39
C ARG A 23 -11.10 11.09 -11.65
N THR A 24 -10.63 12.26 -12.09
CA THR A 24 -11.12 12.89 -13.33
C THR A 24 -10.78 12.09 -14.58
N TYR A 25 -9.71 11.28 -14.53
CA TYR A 25 -9.31 10.35 -15.58
C TYR A 25 -9.90 8.93 -15.41
N GLY A 26 -10.83 8.73 -14.47
CA GLY A 26 -11.54 7.45 -14.28
C GLY A 26 -10.81 6.44 -13.38
N TYR A 27 -9.68 6.80 -12.77
CA TYR A 27 -9.00 5.93 -11.82
C TYR A 27 -9.75 5.85 -10.48
N ARG A 28 -9.64 4.70 -9.83
CA ARG A 28 -10.23 4.42 -8.51
C ARG A 28 -9.13 4.01 -7.53
N PRO A 29 -9.23 4.40 -6.25
CA PRO A 29 -8.32 3.90 -5.23
C PRO A 29 -8.39 2.37 -5.16
N PHE A 30 -7.23 1.71 -5.27
CA PHE A 30 -7.09 0.28 -5.04
C PHE A 30 -6.41 0.07 -3.68
N LYS A 31 -7.08 -0.65 -2.78
CA LYS A 31 -6.52 -0.97 -1.47
C LYS A 31 -5.54 -2.12 -1.63
N MET A 32 -4.26 -1.80 -1.75
CA MET A 32 -3.21 -2.81 -1.71
C MET A 32 -3.14 -3.45 -0.32
N ARG A 33 -2.78 -4.74 -0.29
CA ARG A 33 -2.47 -5.42 0.97
C ARG A 33 -1.15 -4.84 1.50
N LYS A 34 -1.02 -4.75 2.82
CA LYS A 34 0.24 -4.33 3.46
C LYS A 34 1.38 -5.31 3.20
N PHE A 35 1.03 -6.56 2.94
CA PHE A 35 1.95 -7.66 2.76
C PHE A 35 1.63 -8.35 1.44
N GLU A 36 2.69 -8.63 0.71
CA GLU A 36 2.67 -9.34 -0.57
C GLU A 36 3.58 -10.56 -0.47
N GLU A 37 3.36 -11.54 -1.31
CA GLU A 37 4.16 -12.77 -1.30
C GLU A 37 5.56 -12.45 -1.82
N TYR A 38 6.59 -12.95 -1.13
CA TYR A 38 7.98 -12.67 -1.51
C TYR A 38 8.29 -13.11 -2.95
N ASP A 39 7.64 -14.17 -3.43
CA ASP A 39 7.82 -14.71 -4.78
C ASP A 39 7.58 -13.66 -5.89
N LEU A 40 6.66 -12.69 -5.68
CA LEU A 40 6.39 -11.60 -6.62
C LEU A 40 7.63 -10.73 -6.89
N TYR A 41 8.52 -10.63 -5.91
CA TYR A 41 9.75 -9.87 -5.97
C TYR A 41 10.92 -10.69 -6.54
N VAL A 42 10.90 -12.02 -6.36
CA VAL A 42 11.91 -12.94 -6.91
C VAL A 42 11.87 -12.99 -8.43
N GLU A 43 10.69 -12.88 -9.03
CA GLU A 43 10.52 -12.81 -10.48
C GLU A 43 10.94 -11.45 -11.05
N ASN A 44 10.96 -10.39 -10.22
CA ASN A 44 11.23 -9.01 -10.61
C ASN A 44 12.42 -8.41 -9.84
N LYS A 45 13.53 -9.16 -9.69
CA LYS A 45 14.71 -8.74 -8.89
C LYS A 45 15.24 -7.34 -9.21
N ASN A 46 15.12 -6.87 -10.45
CA ASN A 46 15.54 -5.53 -10.85
C ASN A 46 14.68 -4.40 -10.25
N PHE A 47 13.50 -4.70 -9.70
CA PHE A 47 12.64 -3.75 -9.00
C PHE A 47 13.05 -3.55 -7.53
N LEU A 48 13.90 -4.43 -7.01
CA LEU A 48 14.36 -4.35 -5.62
C LEU A 48 15.44 -3.28 -5.51
N VAL A 49 15.03 -2.11 -5.05
CA VAL A 49 15.91 -0.95 -4.84
C VAL A 49 16.90 -1.21 -3.69
N SER A 50 16.64 -2.18 -2.81
CA SER A 50 17.60 -2.68 -1.83
C SER A 50 17.43 -4.18 -1.56
N ASP A 51 18.51 -4.82 -1.09
CA ASP A 51 18.51 -6.20 -0.59
C ASP A 51 17.79 -6.35 0.77
N ASP A 52 17.37 -5.24 1.39
CA ASP A 52 16.86 -5.16 2.78
C ASP A 52 15.33 -5.18 2.87
N ILE A 53 14.66 -6.06 2.13
CA ILE A 53 13.21 -6.23 2.27
C ILE A 53 12.92 -6.94 3.59
N ILE A 54 12.05 -6.33 4.41
CA ILE A 54 11.55 -6.98 5.62
C ILE A 54 10.63 -8.14 5.23
N THR A 55 11.08 -9.37 5.51
CA THR A 55 10.32 -10.60 5.25
C THR A 55 9.91 -11.33 6.53
N PHE A 56 8.75 -11.99 6.51
CA PHE A 56 8.28 -12.85 7.60
C PHE A 56 7.47 -14.03 7.06
N SER A 57 7.37 -15.10 7.83
CA SER A 57 6.50 -16.24 7.50
C SER A 57 5.09 -16.01 8.01
N ASP A 58 4.08 -16.22 7.18
CA ASP A 58 2.68 -16.19 7.60
C ASP A 58 2.28 -17.47 8.37
N PHE A 59 1.04 -17.52 8.85
CA PHE A 59 0.51 -18.67 9.59
C PHE A 59 0.40 -19.97 8.76
N ASN A 60 0.53 -19.88 7.44
CA ASN A 60 0.51 -21.01 6.50
C ASN A 60 1.93 -21.40 6.03
N GLY A 61 2.97 -20.75 6.57
CA GLY A 61 4.37 -21.00 6.20
C GLY A 61 4.84 -20.28 4.93
N LYS A 62 4.05 -19.37 4.37
CA LYS A 62 4.42 -18.60 3.18
C LYS A 62 5.30 -17.41 3.55
N LEU A 63 6.34 -17.16 2.75
CA LEU A 63 7.21 -16.00 2.91
C LEU A 63 6.52 -14.74 2.36
N MET A 64 6.30 -13.77 3.23
CA MET A 64 5.67 -12.49 2.95
C MET A 64 6.70 -11.38 3.04
N ALA A 65 6.55 -10.36 2.20
CA ALA A 65 7.34 -9.14 2.19
C ALA A 65 6.47 -7.94 2.59
N LEU A 66 7.07 -6.99 3.31
CA LEU A 66 6.50 -5.65 3.50
C LEU A 66 6.83 -4.78 2.28
N LYS A 67 5.82 -4.06 1.81
CA LYS A 67 5.95 -3.08 0.72
C LYS A 67 6.32 -1.69 1.24
#